data_AF-A0A4P2Q184-F1
#
_entry.id   AF-A0A4P2Q184-F1
#
_cell.length_a   1.000
_cell.length_b   1.000
_cell.length_c   1.000
_cell.angle_alpha   90.00
_cell.angle_beta   90.00
_cell.angle_gamma   90.00
#
_symmetry.space_group_name_H-M   'P 1'
#
loop_
_entity.id
_entity.type
_entity.pdbx_description
1 polymer ?
#
loop_
_entity_poly.entity_id
_entity_poly.type
_entity_poly.pdbx_seq_one_letter_code
_entity_poly.pdbx_strand_id
1 'polypeptide(L)'
;MSEPFVDIDPTYESAMATCPACQARNIYNRRSDLKTFRPVARASVTCESCGAAFAIGSDLINPAHEMLLLDCRRFFERKQYMQMVLGIAQAYEVFFNHFLHVRLVYRPGRDATPEELNELSERLYKKVKNLTFDPMRKVFLRLVLDGKDPHNAADAGTFIDAIPGEAKEVLPVPRPDIEAVADDRLRPLLLGMLDTNINSLRNKVVHKDAYRPTRDESWSAYEDASRVLFGLTAALRISGSAEFYINGGDD
;
A
#
# COMPACT_ATOMS: atom_id res chain seq x y z
N MET A 1 -38.63 3.30 12.50
CA MET A 1 -37.97 4.24 11.58
C MET A 1 -36.58 3.67 11.30
N SER A 2 -36.26 3.36 10.04
CA SER A 2 -34.92 2.89 9.68
C SER A 2 -33.90 4.00 9.96
N GLU A 3 -32.83 3.68 10.67
CA GLU A 3 -31.72 4.62 10.88
C GLU A 3 -31.20 5.12 9.51
N PRO A 4 -30.94 6.42 9.35
CA PRO A 4 -30.39 6.94 8.10
C PRO A 4 -28.96 6.40 7.92
N PHE A 5 -28.77 5.57 6.90
CA PHE A 5 -27.43 5.18 6.45
C PHE A 5 -26.77 6.37 5.78
N VAL A 6 -25.56 6.71 6.25
CA VAL A 6 -24.79 7.84 5.74
C VAL A 6 -23.62 7.34 4.93
N ASP A 7 -23.55 7.72 3.65
CA ASP A 7 -22.36 7.48 2.85
C ASP A 7 -21.16 8.23 3.44
N ILE A 8 -20.02 7.54 3.44
CA ILE A 8 -18.77 8.08 3.97
C ILE A 8 -17.76 8.30 2.85
N ASP A 9 -16.79 9.17 3.15
CA ASP A 9 -15.58 9.34 2.37
C ASP A 9 -14.43 8.65 3.12
N PRO A 10 -14.13 7.37 2.85
CA PRO A 10 -13.11 6.62 3.57
C PRO A 10 -11.71 7.02 3.12
N THR A 11 -10.75 6.87 4.02
CA THR A 11 -9.30 6.96 3.76
C THR A 11 -8.61 5.77 4.36
N TYR A 12 -7.30 5.68 4.13
CA TYR A 12 -6.47 4.74 4.86
C TYR A 12 -6.61 4.88 6.39
N GLU A 13 -6.67 6.11 6.93
CA GLU A 13 -6.59 6.36 8.37
C GLU A 13 -7.95 6.62 9.05
N SER A 14 -8.94 7.13 8.31
CA SER A 14 -10.19 7.67 8.84
C SER A 14 -11.40 7.38 7.96
N ALA A 15 -12.58 7.37 8.57
CA ALA A 15 -13.89 7.42 7.92
C ALA A 15 -14.51 8.81 8.15
N MET A 16 -14.89 9.51 7.07
CA MET A 16 -15.50 10.84 7.18
C MET A 16 -16.97 10.79 6.83
N ALA A 17 -17.82 11.33 7.70
CA ALA A 17 -19.27 11.29 7.54
C ALA A 17 -19.92 12.63 7.87
N THR A 18 -20.96 12.99 7.15
CA THR A 18 -21.78 14.17 7.47
C THR A 18 -22.94 13.75 8.36
N CYS A 19 -23.06 14.34 9.55
CA CYS A 19 -24.13 14.01 10.50
C CYS A 19 -25.50 14.36 9.88
N PRO A 20 -26.47 13.42 9.85
CA PRO A 20 -27.77 13.67 9.24
C PRO A 20 -28.61 14.67 10.07
N ALA A 21 -28.36 14.78 11.37
CA ALA A 21 -29.12 15.65 12.27
C ALA A 21 -28.65 17.11 12.26
N CYS A 22 -27.34 17.36 12.36
CA CYS A 22 -26.79 18.73 12.46
C CYS A 22 -25.93 19.15 11.26
N GLN A 23 -25.73 18.28 10.27
CA GLN A 23 -24.91 18.52 9.08
C GLN A 23 -23.42 18.79 9.35
N ALA A 24 -22.96 18.60 10.58
CA ALA A 24 -21.53 18.68 10.89
C ALA A 24 -20.76 17.53 10.22
N ARG A 25 -19.59 17.86 9.67
CA ARG A 25 -18.64 16.87 9.14
C ARG A 25 -17.86 16.27 10.31
N ASN A 26 -17.95 14.96 10.48
CA ASN A 26 -17.23 14.19 11.49
C ASN A 26 -16.10 13.41 10.81
N ILE A 27 -14.97 13.30 11.50
CA ILE A 27 -13.80 12.56 11.04
C ILE A 27 -13.50 11.52 12.12
N TYR A 28 -13.71 10.26 11.82
CA TYR A 28 -13.48 9.16 12.75
C TYR A 28 -12.18 8.44 12.38
N ASN A 29 -11.15 8.58 13.20
CA ASN A 29 -9.92 7.83 13.06
C ASN A 29 -10.19 6.35 13.34
N ARG A 30 -9.70 5.48 12.44
CA ARG A 30 -9.89 4.03 12.53
C ARG A 30 -9.30 3.45 13.82
N ARG A 31 -8.18 3.98 14.30
CA ARG A 31 -7.47 3.49 15.49
C ARG A 31 -7.99 4.09 16.79
N SER A 32 -8.03 5.42 16.91
CA SER A 32 -8.36 6.07 18.18
C SER A 32 -9.86 6.06 18.47
N ASP A 33 -10.68 6.24 17.44
CA ASP A 33 -12.11 6.50 17.62
C ASP A 33 -12.92 5.22 17.39
N LEU A 34 -12.70 4.58 16.23
CA LEU A 34 -13.42 3.36 15.84
C LEU A 34 -12.80 2.08 16.42
N LYS A 35 -11.54 2.14 16.87
CA LYS A 35 -10.78 1.02 17.45
C LYS A 35 -10.75 -0.23 16.58
N THR A 36 -10.75 -0.06 15.25
CA THR A 36 -10.73 -1.16 14.29
C THR A 36 -10.09 -0.74 12.97
N PHE A 37 -9.31 -1.63 12.39
CA PHE A 37 -8.80 -1.52 11.01
C PHE A 37 -9.67 -2.30 10.02
N ARG A 38 -10.69 -3.01 10.52
CA ARG A 38 -11.67 -3.72 9.69
C ARG A 38 -12.70 -2.75 9.12
N PRO A 39 -13.44 -3.16 8.07
CA PRO A 39 -14.47 -2.33 7.47
C PRO A 39 -15.53 -1.93 8.52
N VAL A 40 -15.95 -0.66 8.50
CA VAL A 40 -16.94 -0.11 9.45
C VAL A 40 -18.30 0.15 8.81
N ALA A 41 -18.58 -0.49 7.67
CA ALA A 41 -19.90 -0.47 7.07
C ALA A 41 -20.95 -0.93 8.09
N ARG A 42 -22.03 -0.15 8.23
CA ARG A 42 -23.12 -0.32 9.21
C ARG A 42 -22.72 -0.15 10.67
N ALA A 43 -21.51 0.31 10.96
CA ALA A 43 -21.15 0.69 12.32
C ALA A 43 -21.96 1.92 12.77
N SER A 44 -22.43 1.90 14.02
CA SER A 44 -23.06 3.05 14.65
C SER A 44 -21.98 3.98 15.21
N VAL A 45 -22.07 5.26 14.90
CA VAL A 45 -21.15 6.31 15.34
C VAL A 45 -21.93 7.48 15.93
N THR A 46 -21.28 8.24 16.81
CA THR A 46 -21.86 9.43 17.45
C THR A 46 -21.29 10.69 16.81
N CYS A 47 -22.14 11.67 16.49
CA CYS A 47 -21.67 12.97 16.05
C CYS A 47 -20.99 13.73 17.19
N GLU A 48 -19.78 14.23 16.96
CA GLU A 48 -19.01 14.98 17.96
C GLU A 48 -19.62 16.36 18.25
N SER A 49 -20.37 16.93 17.30
CA SER A 49 -20.97 18.27 17.47
C SER A 49 -22.29 18.25 18.22
N CYS A 50 -23.22 17.34 17.88
CA CYS A 50 -24.57 17.35 18.45
C CYS A 50 -24.92 16.10 19.27
N GLY A 51 -24.01 15.13 19.38
CA GLY A 51 -24.21 13.90 20.15
C GLY A 51 -25.21 12.90 19.55
N ALA A 52 -25.79 13.18 18.37
CA ALA A 52 -26.72 12.27 17.73
C ALA A 52 -25.99 11.04 17.15
N ALA A 53 -26.55 9.85 17.37
CA ALA A 53 -26.06 8.62 16.78
C ALA A 53 -26.59 8.44 15.34
N PHE A 54 -25.78 7.86 14.46
CA PHE A 54 -26.17 7.48 13.11
C PHE A 54 -25.30 6.31 12.61
N ALA A 55 -25.73 5.64 11.54
CA ALA A 55 -25.04 4.47 10.99
C ALA A 55 -24.25 4.84 9.72
N ILE A 56 -23.03 4.31 9.63
CA ILE A 56 -22.21 4.36 8.41
C ILE A 56 -22.83 3.45 7.34
N GLY A 57 -23.01 3.93 6.12
CA GLY A 57 -23.65 3.18 5.03
C GLY A 57 -22.74 2.14 4.37
N SER A 58 -21.53 2.56 4.01
CA SER A 58 -20.55 1.75 3.27
C SER A 58 -19.13 2.01 3.78
N ASP A 59 -18.16 1.17 3.41
CA ASP A 59 -16.73 1.41 3.67
C ASP A 59 -15.91 0.75 2.56
N LEU A 60 -14.79 1.36 2.17
CA LEU A 60 -13.91 0.83 1.13
C LEU A 60 -12.85 -0.08 1.75
N ILE A 61 -12.60 -1.21 1.09
CA ILE A 61 -11.68 -2.26 1.57
C ILE A 61 -10.63 -2.51 0.50
N ASN A 62 -9.63 -1.65 0.43
CA ASN A 62 -8.46 -1.88 -0.41
C ASN A 62 -7.21 -2.09 0.45
N PRO A 63 -6.17 -2.77 -0.06
CA PRO A 63 -4.85 -2.77 0.54
C PRO A 63 -4.35 -1.36 0.88
N ALA A 64 -3.51 -1.26 1.92
CA ALA A 64 -2.99 0.02 2.42
C ALA A 64 -2.39 0.93 1.33
N HIS A 65 -1.57 0.36 0.43
CA HIS A 65 -0.94 1.10 -0.65
C HIS A 65 -1.94 1.69 -1.64
N GLU A 66 -3.03 0.98 -1.92
CA GLU A 66 -4.10 1.45 -2.81
C GLU A 66 -4.92 2.56 -2.16
N MET A 67 -5.24 2.42 -0.87
CA MET A 67 -5.94 3.47 -0.11
C MET A 67 -5.12 4.77 -0.10
N LEU A 68 -3.81 4.67 0.18
CA LEU A 68 -2.89 5.82 0.14
C LEU A 68 -2.84 6.46 -1.24
N LEU A 69 -2.82 5.65 -2.31
CA LEU A 69 -2.85 6.17 -3.66
C LEU A 69 -4.18 6.89 -3.94
N LEU A 70 -5.33 6.28 -3.63
CA LEU A 70 -6.64 6.89 -3.85
C LEU A 70 -6.78 8.22 -3.10
N ASP A 71 -6.26 8.31 -1.86
CA ASP A 71 -6.23 9.54 -1.08
C ASP A 71 -5.48 10.69 -1.77
N CYS A 72 -4.49 10.37 -2.63
CA CYS A 72 -3.74 11.38 -3.40
C CYS A 72 -4.61 12.20 -4.36
N ARG A 73 -5.76 11.67 -4.80
CA ARG A 73 -6.70 12.41 -5.66
C ARG A 73 -7.23 13.67 -4.98
N ARG A 74 -7.41 13.65 -3.66
CA ARG A 74 -7.87 14.83 -2.92
C ARG A 74 -6.80 15.92 -2.86
N PHE A 75 -5.53 15.56 -2.81
CA PHE A 75 -4.44 16.52 -2.94
C PHE A 75 -4.47 17.18 -4.31
N PHE A 76 -4.73 16.42 -5.37
CA PHE A 76 -4.89 16.98 -6.72
C PHE A 76 -6.01 18.02 -6.80
N GLU A 77 -7.19 17.68 -6.30
CA GLU A 77 -8.38 18.53 -6.31
C GLU A 77 -8.15 19.85 -5.55
N ARG A 78 -7.36 19.78 -4.46
CA ARG A 78 -6.95 20.95 -3.65
C ARG A 78 -5.73 21.69 -4.20
N LYS A 79 -5.19 21.29 -5.35
CA LYS A 79 -3.95 21.82 -5.96
C LYS A 79 -2.71 21.68 -5.07
N GLN A 80 -2.69 20.65 -4.22
CA GLN A 80 -1.59 20.31 -3.31
C GLN A 80 -0.63 19.31 -3.95
N TYR A 81 -0.06 19.69 -5.10
CA TYR A 81 0.73 18.79 -5.96
C TYR A 81 1.98 18.19 -5.29
N MET A 82 2.63 18.93 -4.39
CA MET A 82 3.73 18.38 -3.59
C MET A 82 3.27 17.21 -2.71
N GLN A 83 2.13 17.35 -2.04
CA GLN A 83 1.57 16.29 -1.17
C GLN A 83 1.15 15.07 -1.99
N MET A 84 0.58 15.30 -3.17
CA MET A 84 0.26 14.23 -4.12
C MET A 84 1.51 13.43 -4.51
N VAL A 85 2.60 14.09 -4.89
CA VAL A 85 3.86 13.40 -5.24
C VAL A 85 4.43 12.61 -4.07
N LEU A 86 4.44 13.18 -2.86
CA LEU A 86 4.91 12.49 -1.66
C LEU A 86 4.04 11.27 -1.34
N GLY A 87 2.72 11.42 -1.41
CA GLY A 87 1.76 10.33 -1.18
C GLY A 87 1.87 9.19 -2.19
N ILE A 88 2.06 9.50 -3.48
CA ILE A 88 2.28 8.47 -4.51
C ILE A 88 3.57 7.70 -4.22
N ALA A 89 4.68 8.40 -3.91
CA ALA A 89 5.93 7.73 -3.57
C ALA A 89 5.79 6.81 -2.35
N GLN A 90 5.06 7.26 -1.32
CA GLN A 90 4.75 6.47 -0.13
C GLN A 90 3.88 5.25 -0.47
N ALA A 91 2.91 5.38 -1.38
CA ALA A 91 2.09 4.25 -1.83
C ALA A 91 2.95 3.14 -2.46
N TYR A 92 3.96 3.47 -3.26
CA TYR A 92 4.92 2.49 -3.77
C TYR A 92 5.73 1.81 -2.66
N GLU A 93 6.25 2.56 -1.70
CA GLU A 93 7.02 1.98 -0.58
C GLU A 93 6.17 1.03 0.27
N VAL A 94 4.92 1.41 0.54
CA VAL A 94 3.95 0.55 1.24
C VAL A 94 3.61 -0.67 0.39
N PHE A 95 3.48 -0.54 -0.93
CA PHE A 95 3.27 -1.68 -1.82
C PHE A 95 4.45 -2.66 -1.77
N PHE A 96 5.69 -2.17 -1.86
CA PHE A 96 6.88 -3.04 -1.78
C PHE A 96 6.91 -3.78 -0.45
N ASN A 97 6.70 -3.07 0.66
CA ASN A 97 6.68 -3.68 1.97
C ASN A 97 5.55 -4.72 2.11
N HIS A 98 4.36 -4.40 1.60
CA HIS A 98 3.22 -5.31 1.61
C HIS A 98 3.49 -6.57 0.79
N PHE A 99 4.03 -6.44 -0.42
CA PHE A 99 4.46 -7.58 -1.24
C PHE A 99 5.45 -8.48 -0.48
N LEU A 100 6.46 -7.91 0.17
CA LEU A 100 7.44 -8.68 0.93
C LEU A 100 6.80 -9.43 2.11
N HIS A 101 5.88 -8.80 2.84
CA HIS A 101 5.15 -9.47 3.92
C HIS A 101 4.30 -10.63 3.39
N VAL A 102 3.59 -10.43 2.28
CA VAL A 102 2.78 -11.49 1.66
C VAL A 102 3.66 -12.67 1.23
N ARG A 103 4.74 -12.39 0.49
CA ARG A 103 5.59 -13.42 -0.10
C ARG A 103 6.50 -14.11 0.91
N LEU A 104 7.00 -13.40 1.92
CA LEU A 104 8.04 -13.88 2.83
C LEU A 104 7.54 -14.11 4.27
N VAL A 105 6.31 -13.75 4.59
CA VAL A 105 5.75 -13.96 5.93
C VAL A 105 4.43 -14.71 5.86
N TYR A 106 3.41 -14.14 5.21
CA TYR A 106 2.05 -14.68 5.31
C TYR A 106 1.83 -15.96 4.52
N ARG A 107 2.26 -16.02 3.25
CA ARG A 107 2.16 -17.24 2.42
C ARG A 107 2.99 -18.41 2.97
N PRO A 108 4.29 -18.25 3.30
CA PRO A 108 5.08 -19.35 3.86
C PRO A 108 4.73 -19.68 5.31
N GLY A 109 4.05 -18.77 6.02
CA GLY A 109 3.67 -18.92 7.42
C GLY A 109 2.26 -19.45 7.65
N ARG A 110 1.62 -20.09 6.66
CA ARG A 110 0.26 -20.66 6.80
C ARG A 110 0.11 -21.60 8.00
N ASP A 111 1.11 -22.44 8.21
CA ASP A 111 1.13 -23.42 9.32
C ASP A 111 1.95 -22.93 10.52
N ALA A 112 2.42 -21.67 10.50
CA ALA A 112 3.27 -21.11 11.54
C ALA A 112 2.45 -20.61 12.73
N THR A 113 3.04 -20.64 13.92
CA THR A 113 2.43 -20.04 15.11
C THR A 113 2.41 -18.51 15.02
N PRO A 114 1.54 -17.82 15.78
CA PRO A 114 1.58 -16.35 15.88
C PRO A 114 2.97 -15.82 16.28
N GLU A 115 3.69 -16.53 17.15
CA GLU A 115 5.05 -16.18 17.56
C GLU A 115 6.03 -16.26 16.40
N GLU A 116 6.00 -17.35 15.62
CA GLU A 116 6.86 -17.53 14.44
C GLU A 116 6.58 -16.46 13.37
N LEU A 117 5.31 -16.12 13.13
CA LEU A 117 4.91 -15.05 12.22
C LEU A 117 5.42 -13.67 12.68
N ASN A 118 5.34 -13.40 13.99
CA ASN A 118 5.86 -12.16 14.57
C ASN A 118 7.39 -12.10 14.45
N GLU A 119 8.09 -13.21 14.68
CA GLU A 119 9.54 -13.28 14.51
C GLU A 119 9.96 -13.03 13.06
N LEU A 120 9.28 -13.64 12.09
CA LEU A 120 9.51 -13.40 10.66
C LEU A 120 9.24 -11.94 10.27
N SER A 121 8.13 -11.37 10.75
CA SER A 121 7.78 -9.97 10.50
C SER A 121 8.85 -9.01 11.04
N GLU A 122 9.32 -9.23 12.27
CA GLU A 122 10.36 -8.42 12.90
C GLU A 122 11.70 -8.58 12.17
N ARG A 123 12.03 -9.79 11.73
CA ARG A 123 13.25 -10.06 10.94
C ARG A 123 13.21 -9.32 9.60
N LEU A 124 12.08 -9.38 8.90
CA LEU A 124 11.86 -8.64 7.65
C LEU A 124 11.97 -7.13 7.89
N TYR A 125 11.28 -6.61 8.92
CA TYR A 125 11.34 -5.19 9.28
C TYR A 125 12.78 -4.71 9.50
N LYS A 126 13.58 -5.45 10.27
CA LYS A 126 14.99 -5.13 10.51
C LYS A 126 15.81 -5.05 9.22
N LYS A 127 15.51 -5.89 8.23
CA LYS A 127 16.19 -5.91 6.94
C LYS A 127 15.82 -4.73 6.05
N VAL A 128 14.55 -4.33 6.04
CA VAL A 128 14.05 -3.37 5.05
C VAL A 128 13.82 -1.96 5.58
N LYS A 129 13.84 -1.72 6.89
CA LYS A 129 13.53 -0.40 7.49
C LYS A 129 14.39 0.77 6.98
N ASN A 130 15.60 0.50 6.51
CA ASN A 130 16.52 1.51 5.97
C ASN A 130 16.46 1.60 4.44
N LEU A 131 15.71 0.71 3.80
CA LEU A 131 15.49 0.69 2.36
C LEU A 131 14.27 1.57 2.05
N THR A 132 14.49 2.59 1.24
CA THR A 132 13.42 3.47 0.71
C THR A 132 13.11 3.06 -0.73
N PHE A 133 12.41 3.92 -1.47
CA PHE A 133 11.90 3.67 -2.80
C PHE A 133 12.81 2.85 -3.72
N ASP A 134 14.02 3.35 -4.07
CA ASP A 134 14.84 2.73 -5.11
C ASP A 134 15.44 1.37 -4.69
N PRO A 135 16.02 1.23 -3.48
CA PRO A 135 16.42 -0.09 -2.98
C PRO A 135 15.25 -1.06 -2.86
N MET A 136 14.09 -0.64 -2.33
CA MET A 136 12.91 -1.49 -2.20
C MET A 136 12.38 -1.94 -3.57
N ARG A 137 12.37 -1.05 -4.56
CA ARG A 137 12.02 -1.37 -5.95
C ARG A 137 12.91 -2.47 -6.52
N LYS A 138 14.22 -2.38 -6.30
CA LYS A 138 15.18 -3.38 -6.80
C LYS A 138 15.00 -4.74 -6.12
N VAL A 139 14.79 -4.76 -4.79
CA VAL A 139 14.49 -6.00 -4.05
C VAL A 139 13.20 -6.63 -4.55
N PHE A 140 12.14 -5.84 -4.71
CA PHE A 140 10.86 -6.27 -5.28
C PHE A 140 11.05 -6.91 -6.66
N LEU A 141 11.67 -6.18 -7.60
CA LEU A 141 11.87 -6.65 -8.96
C LEU A 141 12.69 -7.95 -9.00
N ARG A 142 13.78 -8.04 -8.23
CA ARG A 142 14.61 -9.23 -8.17
C ARG A 142 13.81 -10.45 -7.69
N LEU A 143 13.05 -10.31 -6.60
CA LEU A 143 12.25 -11.40 -6.06
C LEU A 143 11.16 -11.88 -7.02
N VAL A 144 10.53 -10.96 -7.76
CA VAL A 144 9.55 -11.33 -8.79
C VAL A 144 10.21 -12.09 -9.94
N LEU A 145 11.38 -11.63 -10.41
CA LEU A 145 12.09 -12.26 -11.52
C LEU A 145 12.69 -13.62 -11.18
N ASP A 146 13.21 -13.78 -9.96
CA ASP A 146 13.77 -15.05 -9.51
C ASP A 146 12.70 -16.15 -9.45
N GLY A 147 11.42 -15.77 -9.28
CA GLY A 147 10.27 -16.68 -9.37
C GLY A 147 10.22 -17.76 -8.28
N LYS A 148 11.12 -17.70 -7.30
CA LYS A 148 11.20 -18.65 -6.19
C LYS A 148 10.36 -18.17 -5.02
N ASP A 149 9.46 -19.01 -4.55
CA ASP A 149 8.60 -18.75 -3.39
C ASP A 149 9.04 -19.65 -2.23
N PRO A 150 9.23 -19.09 -1.02
CA PRO A 150 9.58 -19.91 0.14
C PRO A 150 8.43 -20.86 0.49
N HIS A 151 8.75 -22.12 0.81
CA HIS A 151 7.74 -23.15 1.06
C HIS A 151 7.21 -23.15 2.50
N ASN A 152 7.98 -22.65 3.45
CA ASN A 152 7.64 -22.62 4.87
C ASN A 152 8.36 -21.46 5.59
N ALA A 153 8.03 -21.26 6.86
CA ALA A 153 8.59 -20.20 7.70
C ALA A 153 10.14 -20.22 7.77
N ALA A 154 10.76 -21.39 7.88
CA ALA A 154 12.22 -21.51 7.98
C ALA A 154 12.91 -21.13 6.66
N ASP A 155 12.37 -21.61 5.53
CA ASP A 155 12.83 -21.23 4.20
C ASP A 155 12.68 -19.72 3.98
N ALA A 156 11.53 -19.15 4.34
CA ALA A 156 11.28 -17.72 4.26
C ALA A 156 12.29 -16.89 5.08
N GLY A 157 12.68 -17.38 6.26
CA GLY A 157 13.76 -16.80 7.05
C GLY A 157 15.10 -16.71 6.29
N THR A 158 15.42 -17.72 5.49
CA THR A 158 16.62 -17.75 4.64
C THR A 158 16.53 -16.71 3.52
N PHE A 159 15.37 -16.57 2.89
CA PHE A 159 15.13 -15.53 1.89
C PHE A 159 15.27 -14.13 2.50
N ILE A 160 14.70 -13.90 3.69
CA ILE A 160 14.81 -12.62 4.40
C ILE A 160 16.28 -12.31 4.72
N ASP A 161 17.05 -13.29 5.15
CA ASP A 161 18.47 -13.11 5.45
C ASP A 161 19.32 -12.73 4.24
N ALA A 162 18.95 -13.21 3.06
CA ALA A 162 19.61 -12.88 1.81
C ALA A 162 19.29 -11.45 1.32
N ILE A 163 18.26 -10.79 1.86
CA ILE A 163 17.97 -9.40 1.54
C ILE A 163 19.11 -8.51 2.07
N PRO A 164 19.73 -7.66 1.22
CA PRO A 164 20.74 -6.72 1.68
C PRO A 164 20.13 -5.72 2.67
N GLY A 165 20.79 -5.53 3.81
CA GLY A 165 20.30 -4.60 4.85
C GLY A 165 20.62 -3.13 4.55
N GLU A 166 21.55 -2.88 3.62
CA GLU A 166 22.04 -1.55 3.28
C GLU A 166 21.73 -1.22 1.82
N ALA A 167 21.26 0.01 1.57
CA ALA A 167 20.86 0.46 0.23
C ALA A 167 21.94 0.31 -0.84
N LYS A 168 23.21 0.51 -0.46
CA LYS A 168 24.39 0.41 -1.35
C LYS A 168 24.68 -1.01 -1.83
N GLU A 169 24.18 -2.03 -1.12
CA GLU A 169 24.40 -3.44 -1.40
C GLU A 169 23.33 -4.03 -2.32
N VAL A 170 22.22 -3.30 -2.53
CA VAL A 170 21.13 -3.74 -3.39
C VAL A 170 21.52 -3.54 -4.86
N LEU A 171 21.75 -4.67 -5.54
CA LEU A 171 22.13 -4.69 -6.94
C LEU A 171 20.99 -4.22 -7.85
N PRO A 172 21.31 -3.51 -8.96
CA PRO A 172 20.31 -3.16 -9.96
C PRO A 172 19.75 -4.39 -10.65
N VAL A 173 18.51 -4.28 -11.12
CA VAL A 173 17.87 -5.28 -11.98
C VAL A 173 18.02 -4.83 -13.43
N PRO A 174 18.73 -5.60 -14.29
CA PRO A 174 18.85 -5.30 -15.70
C PRO A 174 17.48 -5.29 -16.38
N ARG A 175 17.20 -4.27 -17.20
CA ARG A 175 16.00 -4.19 -18.02
C ARG A 175 15.79 -5.44 -18.92
N PRO A 176 16.83 -6.00 -19.58
CA PRO A 176 16.66 -7.22 -20.39
C PRO A 176 16.08 -8.41 -19.61
N ASP A 177 16.37 -8.52 -18.31
CA ASP A 177 15.82 -9.58 -17.46
C ASP A 177 14.29 -9.42 -17.30
N ILE A 178 13.80 -8.17 -17.24
CA ILE A 178 12.36 -7.87 -17.20
C ILE A 178 11.71 -8.08 -18.57
N GLU A 179 12.39 -7.68 -19.65
CA GLU A 179 11.88 -7.86 -21.02
C GLU A 179 11.74 -9.34 -21.40
N ALA A 180 12.57 -10.20 -20.82
CA ALA A 180 12.52 -11.66 -20.98
C ALA A 180 11.36 -12.34 -20.22
N VAL A 181 10.62 -11.62 -19.37
CA VAL A 181 9.44 -12.18 -18.68
C VAL A 181 8.39 -12.59 -19.71
N ALA A 182 8.00 -13.87 -19.67
CA ALA A 182 7.07 -14.46 -20.63
C ALA A 182 5.61 -14.03 -20.44
N ASP A 183 5.22 -13.64 -19.21
CA ASP A 183 3.87 -13.17 -18.93
C ASP A 183 3.65 -11.76 -19.52
N ASP A 184 2.93 -11.71 -20.64
CA ASP A 184 2.60 -10.49 -21.38
C ASP A 184 1.76 -9.48 -20.59
N ARG A 185 1.10 -9.89 -19.51
CA ARG A 185 0.34 -8.99 -18.61
C ARG A 185 1.23 -8.45 -17.51
N LEU A 186 2.09 -9.29 -16.93
CA LEU A 186 3.00 -8.90 -15.85
C LEU A 186 4.17 -8.04 -16.34
N ARG A 187 4.79 -8.41 -17.47
CA ARG A 187 5.94 -7.71 -18.04
C ARG A 187 5.75 -6.19 -18.18
N PRO A 188 4.67 -5.66 -18.82
CA PRO A 188 4.50 -4.21 -18.95
C PRO A 188 4.33 -3.50 -17.60
N LEU A 189 3.80 -4.19 -16.58
CA LEU A 189 3.68 -3.64 -15.23
C LEU A 189 5.04 -3.56 -14.53
N LEU A 190 5.89 -4.57 -14.69
CA LEU A 190 7.26 -4.57 -14.17
C LEU A 190 8.14 -3.52 -14.86
N LEU A 191 7.98 -3.35 -16.18
CA LEU A 191 8.63 -2.25 -16.91
C LEU A 191 8.11 -0.89 -16.42
N GLY A 192 6.81 -0.73 -16.21
CA GLY A 192 6.25 0.47 -15.61
C GLY A 192 6.79 0.77 -14.21
N MET A 193 7.00 -0.27 -13.39
CA MET A 193 7.66 -0.17 -12.08
C MET A 193 9.13 0.27 -12.20
N LEU A 194 9.86 -0.25 -13.19
CA LEU A 194 11.26 0.15 -13.44
C LEU A 194 11.36 1.59 -13.95
N ASP A 195 10.44 2.00 -14.83
CA ASP A 195 10.52 3.26 -15.58
C ASP A 195 9.85 4.45 -14.88
N THR A 196 9.08 4.21 -13.82
CA THR A 196 8.41 5.27 -13.07
C THR A 196 9.40 6.36 -12.61
N ASN A 197 9.01 7.62 -12.83
CA ASN A 197 9.80 8.79 -12.47
C ASN A 197 9.48 9.32 -11.06
N ILE A 198 8.56 8.69 -10.33
CA ILE A 198 8.02 9.23 -9.07
C ILE A 198 9.12 9.44 -8.03
N ASN A 199 10.13 8.56 -7.94
CA ASN A 199 11.25 8.73 -7.01
C ASN A 199 12.07 9.98 -7.33
N SER A 200 12.33 10.22 -8.62
CA SER A 200 13.01 11.44 -9.07
C SER A 200 12.17 12.67 -8.76
N LEU A 201 10.85 12.60 -8.95
CA LEU A 201 9.92 13.70 -8.65
C LEU A 201 9.87 13.99 -7.15
N ARG A 202 9.77 12.96 -6.31
CA ARG A 202 9.86 13.05 -4.85
C ARG A 202 11.17 13.67 -4.40
N ASN A 203 12.30 13.25 -4.98
CA ASN A 203 13.61 13.81 -4.63
C ASN A 203 13.73 15.28 -5.02
N LYS A 204 13.14 15.71 -6.14
CA LYS A 204 13.04 17.14 -6.46
C LYS A 204 12.20 17.87 -5.40
N VAL A 205 11.03 17.35 -5.03
CA VAL A 205 10.18 17.96 -3.98
C VAL A 205 10.91 18.13 -2.66
N VAL A 206 11.73 17.16 -2.26
CA VAL A 206 12.39 17.18 -0.95
C VAL A 206 13.71 17.95 -0.97
N HIS A 207 14.50 17.86 -2.04
CA HIS A 207 15.89 18.32 -2.04
C HIS A 207 16.17 19.47 -3.00
N LYS A 208 15.33 19.71 -4.01
CA LYS A 208 15.53 20.82 -4.93
C LYS A 208 14.89 22.09 -4.36
N ASP A 209 15.70 23.13 -4.23
CA ASP A 209 15.25 24.41 -3.71
C ASP A 209 14.03 24.95 -4.47
N ALA A 210 13.03 25.39 -3.71
CA ALA A 210 11.75 25.93 -4.17
C ALA A 210 11.01 25.12 -5.26
N TYR A 211 11.29 23.83 -5.43
CA TYR A 211 10.63 23.03 -6.46
C TYR A 211 9.15 22.80 -6.13
N ARG A 212 8.29 23.07 -7.10
CA ARG A 212 6.85 22.83 -7.03
C ARG A 212 6.45 22.03 -8.27
N PRO A 213 5.96 20.78 -8.11
CA PRO A 213 5.45 20.02 -9.22
C PRO A 213 4.32 20.76 -9.90
N THR A 214 4.27 20.65 -11.23
CA THR A 214 3.14 21.11 -12.03
C THR A 214 1.95 20.16 -11.89
N ARG A 215 0.77 20.64 -12.28
CA ARG A 215 -0.45 19.82 -12.37
C ARG A 215 -0.21 18.57 -13.22
N ASP A 216 0.46 18.72 -14.36
CA ASP A 216 0.67 17.65 -15.34
C ASP A 216 1.70 16.64 -14.85
N GLU A 217 2.81 17.09 -14.22
CA GLU A 217 3.78 16.18 -13.59
C GLU A 217 3.11 15.31 -12.52
N SER A 218 2.28 15.91 -11.66
CA SER A 218 1.59 15.17 -10.59
C SER A 218 0.50 14.24 -11.12
N TRP A 219 -0.29 14.68 -12.10
CA TRP A 219 -1.34 13.85 -12.67
C TRP A 219 -0.78 12.66 -13.44
N SER A 220 0.22 12.88 -14.30
CA SER A 220 0.89 11.80 -15.03
C SER A 220 1.49 10.77 -14.08
N ALA A 221 2.15 11.20 -12.99
CA ALA A 221 2.69 10.29 -11.99
C ALA A 221 1.60 9.46 -11.28
N TYR A 222 0.42 10.05 -11.06
CA TYR A 222 -0.71 9.37 -10.45
C TYR A 222 -1.36 8.34 -11.39
N GLU A 223 -1.54 8.67 -12.66
CA GLU A 223 -2.07 7.74 -13.66
C GLU A 223 -1.13 6.54 -13.84
N ASP A 224 0.18 6.79 -13.93
CA ASP A 224 1.18 5.73 -13.99
C ASP A 224 1.18 4.86 -12.73
N ALA A 225 1.16 5.48 -11.54
CA ALA A 225 1.10 4.74 -10.29
C ALA A 225 -0.18 3.92 -10.16
N SER A 226 -1.32 4.47 -10.56
CA SER A 226 -2.61 3.75 -10.52
C SER A 226 -2.54 2.52 -11.40
N ARG A 227 -2.13 2.67 -12.66
CA ARG A 227 -1.98 1.55 -13.58
C ARG A 227 -1.02 0.47 -13.05
N VAL A 228 0.15 0.87 -12.55
CA VAL A 228 1.19 -0.06 -12.09
C VAL A 228 0.79 -0.74 -10.79
N LEU A 229 0.37 0.01 -9.77
CA LEU A 229 0.09 -0.55 -8.44
C LEU A 229 -1.18 -1.40 -8.43
N PHE A 230 -2.28 -0.94 -9.04
CA PHE A 230 -3.49 -1.77 -9.15
C PHE A 230 -3.23 -3.01 -10.02
N GLY A 231 -2.53 -2.84 -11.14
CA GLY A 231 -2.19 -3.94 -12.03
C GLY A 231 -1.32 -5.00 -11.36
N LEU A 232 -0.26 -4.59 -10.65
CA LEU A 232 0.62 -5.52 -9.92
C LEU A 232 -0.08 -6.17 -8.73
N THR A 233 -0.93 -5.44 -8.03
CA THR A 233 -1.73 -6.00 -6.92
C THR A 233 -2.60 -7.16 -7.43
N ALA A 234 -3.28 -6.97 -8.56
CA ALA A 234 -4.05 -8.03 -9.20
C ALA A 234 -3.16 -9.17 -9.73
N ALA A 235 -2.10 -8.85 -10.50
CA ALA A 235 -1.24 -9.84 -11.14
C ALA A 235 -0.48 -10.73 -10.13
N LEU A 236 -0.09 -10.18 -8.99
CA LEU A 236 0.64 -10.88 -7.92
C LEU A 236 -0.29 -11.44 -6.82
N ARG A 237 -1.61 -11.28 -6.99
CA ARG A 237 -2.66 -11.71 -6.05
C ARG A 237 -2.44 -11.18 -4.63
N ILE A 238 -2.22 -9.86 -4.52
CA ILE A 238 -2.03 -9.19 -3.23
C ILE A 238 -3.41 -8.72 -2.71
N SER A 239 -4.00 -9.47 -1.80
CA SER A 239 -5.15 -9.09 -0.96
C SER A 239 -4.76 -8.18 0.23
N GLY A 240 -5.74 -7.43 0.75
CA GLY A 240 -5.58 -6.50 1.87
C GLY A 240 -5.61 -7.12 3.27
N SER A 241 -5.85 -8.42 3.41
CA SER A 241 -5.94 -9.10 4.71
C SER A 241 -4.90 -10.22 4.84
N ALA A 242 -4.14 -10.22 5.94
CA ALA A 242 -3.25 -11.33 6.27
C ALA A 242 -4.01 -12.67 6.39
N GLU A 243 -5.25 -12.64 6.89
CA GLU A 243 -6.13 -13.81 7.04
C GLU A 243 -6.41 -14.49 5.69
N PHE A 244 -6.44 -13.73 4.60
CA PHE A 244 -6.66 -14.28 3.25
C PHE A 244 -5.55 -15.27 2.87
N TYR A 245 -4.30 -14.95 3.19
CA TYR A 245 -3.15 -15.78 2.82
C TYR A 245 -2.92 -16.94 3.76
N ILE A 246 -3.21 -16.75 5.06
CA ILE A 246 -3.05 -17.77 6.09
C ILE A 246 -4.13 -18.85 5.95
N ASN A 247 -5.37 -18.46 5.62
CA ASN A 247 -6.50 -19.39 5.52
C ASN A 247 -6.68 -20.01 4.11
N GLY A 248 -5.69 -19.91 3.22
CA GLY A 248 -5.70 -20.63 1.94
C GLY A 248 -6.53 -19.99 0.82
N GLY A 249 -6.75 -18.67 0.81
CA GLY A 249 -7.49 -17.98 -0.25
C GLY A 249 -6.85 -17.97 -1.65
N ASP A 250 -5.77 -18.72 -1.87
CA ASP A 250 -5.05 -18.77 -3.16
C ASP A 250 -5.47 -19.95 -4.08
N ASP A 251 -6.44 -20.79 -3.66
CA ASP A 251 -6.98 -21.92 -4.44
C ASP A 251 -7.94 -21.49 -5.57
#